data_AF-A0A372K818-F1
#
_entry.id   AF-A0A372K818-F1
#
_cell.length_a   1.000
_cell.length_b   1.000
_cell.length_c   1.000
_cell.angle_alpha   90.00
_cell.angle_beta   90.00
_cell.angle_gamma   90.00
#
_symmetry.space_group_name_H-M   'P 1'
#
loop_
_entity.id
_entity.type
_entity.pdbx_description
1 polymer ?
#
loop_
_entity_poly.entity_id
_entity_poly.type
_entity_poly.pdbx_seq_one_letter_code
_entity_poly.pdbx_strand_id
1 'polypeptide(L)' 'MNDHCHLDVELNHLEGILPYITQGPFPLSYWRQRINSLQPTSALASQKTRLATLKNQLAQLEKVPTAA' A
#
# COMPACT_ATOMS: atom_id res chain seq x y z
N MET A 1 13.40 -17.89 10.08
CA MET A 1 14.04 -16.95 9.15
C MET A 1 13.17 -16.84 7.91
N ASN A 2 12.18 -15.94 7.83
CA ASN A 2 11.56 -15.59 6.53
C ASN A 2 10.61 -14.38 6.50
N ASP A 3 10.38 -13.66 7.60
CA ASP A 3 9.42 -12.55 7.58
C ASP A 3 9.91 -11.31 6.79
N HIS A 4 11.23 -11.09 6.73
CA HIS A 4 11.79 -9.91 6.06
C HIS A 4 11.68 -9.97 4.54
N CYS A 5 11.82 -11.17 3.94
CA CYS A 5 11.73 -11.32 2.49
C CYS A 5 10.28 -11.13 1.99
N HIS A 6 9.30 -11.51 2.81
CA HIS A 6 7.89 -11.34 2.49
C HIS A 6 7.46 -9.87 2.48
N LEU A 7 8.00 -9.04 3.38
CA LEU A 7 7.63 -7.63 3.44
C LEU A 7 8.11 -6.85 2.21
N ASP A 8 9.35 -7.02 1.77
CA ASP A 8 9.86 -6.32 0.59
C ASP A 8 9.18 -6.78 -0.71
N VAL A 9 8.80 -8.06 -0.80
CA VAL A 9 7.98 -8.60 -1.90
C VAL A 9 6.59 -7.97 -1.90
N GLU A 10 5.94 -7.88 -0.73
CA GLU A 10 4.62 -7.28 -0.60
C GLU A 10 4.66 -5.77 -0.90
N LEU A 11 5.70 -5.05 -0.46
CA LEU A 11 5.89 -3.65 -0.80
C LEU A 11 6.09 -3.45 -2.32
N ASN A 12 6.91 -4.29 -2.96
CA ASN A 12 7.07 -4.25 -4.42
C ASN A 12 5.74 -4.51 -5.14
N HIS A 13 4.97 -5.49 -4.66
CA HIS A 13 3.66 -5.78 -5.22
C HIS A 13 2.72 -4.59 -5.09
N LEU A 14 2.60 -4.00 -3.89
CA LEU A 14 1.76 -2.83 -3.63
C LEU A 14 2.15 -1.63 -4.48
N GLU A 15 3.44 -1.33 -4.60
CA GLU A 15 3.97 -0.25 -5.46
C GLU A 15 3.64 -0.47 -6.94
N GLY A 16 3.65 -1.73 -7.39
CA GLY A 16 3.31 -2.10 -8.76
C GLY A 16 1.82 -1.98 -9.05
N ILE A 17 0.93 -2.36 -8.12
CA ILE A 17 -0.51 -2.40 -8.38
C ILE A 17 -1.20 -1.04 -8.18
N LEU A 18 -0.76 -0.22 -7.21
CA LEU A 18 -1.44 1.03 -6.82
C LEU A 18 -1.67 2.03 -7.96
N PRO A 19 -0.78 2.14 -8.96
CA PRO A 19 -1.03 2.96 -10.14
C PRO A 19 -2.16 2.45 -11.07
N TYR A 20 -2.40 1.14 -11.12
CA TYR A 20 -3.39 0.52 -12.01
C TYR A 20 -4.78 0.40 -11.39
N ILE A 21 -4.87 0.68 -10.09
CA ILE A 21 -6.04 0.52 -9.25
C ILE A 21 -7.16 1.54 -9.56
N THR A 22 -6.87 2.57 -10.34
CA THR A 22 -7.82 3.61 -10.78
C THR A 22 -8.90 3.11 -11.76
N GLN A 23 -8.86 1.85 -12.20
CA GLN A 23 -9.70 1.34 -13.30
C GLN A 23 -10.96 0.57 -12.88
N GLY A 24 -11.33 0.51 -11.58
CA GLY A 24 -12.53 -0.24 -11.16
C GLY A 24 -12.98 -0.01 -9.72
N PRO A 25 -14.06 -0.70 -9.26
CA PRO A 25 -14.55 -0.63 -7.90
C PRO A 25 -13.49 -1.17 -6.95
N PHE A 26 -12.72 -0.24 -6.40
CA PHE A 26 -11.57 -0.56 -5.59
C PHE A 26 -11.92 -0.44 -4.11
N PRO A 27 -11.82 -1.53 -3.33
CA PRO A 27 -12.13 -1.49 -1.91
C PRO A 27 -10.99 -0.78 -1.17
N LEU A 28 -10.97 0.56 -1.21
CA LEU A 28 -9.96 1.40 -0.57
C LEU A 28 -9.76 1.02 0.91
N SER A 29 -10.84 0.62 1.60
CA SER A 29 -10.82 0.11 2.97
C SER A 29 -9.96 -1.16 3.14
N TYR A 30 -10.05 -2.12 2.23
CA TYR A 30 -9.24 -3.35 2.25
C TYR A 30 -7.75 -3.02 2.11
N TRP A 31 -7.39 -2.14 1.18
CA TRP A 31 -5.99 -1.76 0.95
C TRP A 31 -5.41 -0.91 2.07
N ARG A 32 -6.24 -0.06 2.67
CA ARG A 32 -5.89 0.67 3.90
C ARG A 32 -5.55 -0.29 5.03
N GLN A 33 -6.38 -1.32 5.22
CA GLN A 33 -6.14 -2.33 6.25
C GLN A 33 -4.86 -3.12 5.97
N ARG A 34 -4.62 -3.51 4.71
CA ARG A 34 -3.41 -4.25 4.29
C ARG A 34 -2.14 -3.44 4.48
N ILE A 35 -2.14 -2.14 4.14
CA ILE A 35 -0.97 -1.27 4.37
C ILE A 35 -0.72 -1.07 5.88
N ASN A 36 -1.78 -0.90 6.67
CA ASN A 36 -1.65 -0.75 8.12
C ASN A 36 -1.12 -2.02 8.81
N SER A 37 -1.45 -3.22 8.31
CA SER A 37 -0.91 -4.47 8.87
C SER A 37 0.59 -4.67 8.62
N LEU A 38 1.18 -3.97 7.64
CA LEU A 38 2.62 -4.03 7.33
C LEU A 38 3.46 -3.05 8.16
N GLN A 39 2.80 -2.07 8.80
CA GLN A 39 3.45 -1.06 9.63
C GLN A 39 4.21 -1.64 10.85
N PRO A 40 3.66 -2.58 11.65
CA PRO A 40 4.40 -3.19 12.76
C PRO A 40 5.56 -4.08 12.31
N THR A 41 5.50 -4.64 11.10
CA THR A 41 6.54 -5.54 10.54
C THR A 41 7.71 -4.76 9.91
N SER A 42 7.55 -3.46 9.67
CA SER A 42 8.55 -2.62 9.00
C SER A 42 9.63 -2.13 9.96
N ALA A 43 10.71 -2.90 10.05
CA ALA A 43 11.86 -2.57 10.88
C ALA A 43 12.81 -1.56 10.23
N LEU A 44 12.96 -1.59 8.90
CA LEU A 44 13.93 -0.77 8.17
C LEU A 44 13.38 0.62 7.83
N ALA A 45 14.25 1.63 7.84
CA ALA A 45 13.91 2.99 7.42
C ALA A 45 13.40 3.04 5.96
N SER A 46 14.01 2.25 5.07
CA SER A 46 13.57 2.11 3.67
C SER A 46 12.13 1.61 3.56
N GLN A 47 11.76 0.57 4.32
CA GLN A 47 10.41 0.01 4.34
C GLN A 47 9.39 1.03 4.88
N LYS A 48 9.75 1.79 5.91
CA LYS A 48 8.90 2.85 6.46
C LYS A 48 8.66 3.97 5.44
N THR A 49 9.69 4.38 4.70
CA THR A 49 9.56 5.37 3.62
C THR A 49 8.63 4.87 2.51
N ARG A 50 8.80 3.62 2.08
CA ARG A 50 7.95 2.99 1.06
C ARG A 50 6.49 2.91 1.51
N LEU A 51 6.23 2.47 2.75
CA LEU A 51 4.88 2.49 3.32
C LEU A 51 4.27 3.89 3.39
N ALA A 52 5.04 4.90 3.76
CA ALA A 52 4.55 6.28 3.79
C ALA A 52 4.12 6.75 2.39
N THR A 53 4.89 6.41 1.36
CA THR A 53 4.54 6.67 -0.05
C THR A 53 3.24 5.99 -0.44
N LEU A 54 3.09 4.69 -0.12
CA LEU A 54 1.89 3.92 -0.41
C LEU A 54 0.66 4.50 0.29
N LYS A 55 0.79 4.93 1.56
CA LYS A 55 -0.28 5.61 2.31
C LYS A 55 -0.69 6.91 1.65
N ASN A 56 0.26 7.70 1.17
CA ASN A 56 -0.02 8.96 0.46
C ASN A 56 -0.72 8.71 -0.88
N GLN A 57 -0.30 7.71 -1.65
CA GLN A 57 -0.97 7.32 -2.90
C GLN A 57 -2.41 6.86 -2.64
N LEU A 58 -2.62 6.00 -1.64
CA LEU A 58 -3.97 5.56 -1.27
C LEU A 58 -4.84 6.74 -0.81
N ALA A 59 -4.29 7.66 -0.02
CA ALA A 59 -5.01 8.86 0.42
C ALA A 59 -5.34 9.82 -0.74
N GLN A 60 -4.54 9.83 -1.81
CA GLN A 60 -4.88 10.55 -3.04
C GLN A 60 -6.03 9.86 -3.77
N LEU A 61 -5.99 8.52 -3.89
CA LEU A 61 -7.09 7.75 -4.49
C LEU A 61 -8.40 7.87 -3.71
N GLU A 62 -8.36 7.97 -2.38
CA GLU A 62 -9.53 8.24 -1.54
C GLU A 62 -10.11 9.65 -1.73
N LYS A 63 -9.28 10.60 -2.19
CA LYS A 63 -9.70 11.99 -2.47
C LYS A 63 -10.17 12.20 -3.89
N VAL A 64 -9.76 11.34 -4.82
CA VAL A 64 -10.35 11.33 -6.16
C VAL A 64 -11.79 10.85 -5.95
N PRO A 65 -12.80 11.69 -6.24
CA PRO A 65 -14.17 11.20 -6.24
C PRO A 65 -14.20 10.10 -7.30
N THR A 66 -14.39 8.86 -6.88
CA THR A 66 -14.79 7.80 -7.79
C THR A 66 -16.05 8.32 -8.46
N ALA A 67 -15.93 8.85 -9.67
CA ALA A 67 -17.05 9.34 -10.45
C ALA A 67 -17.97 8.14 -10.65
N ALA A 68 -19.04 8.11 -9.86
CA ALA A 68 -20.19 7.25 -10.08
C ALA A 68 -20.95 7.71 -11.32
#